data_AF-A0A1S6IYG0-F1
#
_entry.id   AF-A0A1S6IYG0-F1
#
_cell.length_a   1.000
_cell.length_b   1.000
_cell.length_c   1.000
_cell.angle_alpha   90.00
_cell.angle_beta   90.00
_cell.angle_gamma   90.00
#
_symmetry.space_group_name_H-M   'P 1'
#
loop_
_entity.id
_entity.type
_entity.pdbx_description
1 polymer ?
#
loop_
_entity_poly.entity_id
_entity_poly.type
_entity_poly.pdbx_seq_one_letter_code
_entity_poly.pdbx_strand_id
1 'polypeptide(L)'
;MAKAVLLTKAGNLHPLSILDRLTKDFIQEDFIFSHGFTNFDILLNRMNTLSATSKGNMLPVLTMYPGGDCSFINTLKEKSNLLTEIKDDEQPTLSLLKEVILPGILGLNQADQAEAVSYSEDLPAALQAVEDGRYALAFIIL
;
A
#
# COMPACT_ATOMS: atom_id res chain seq x y z
N MET A 1 -2.89 1.01 -13.44
CA MET A 1 -3.02 2.48 -13.28
C MET A 1 -3.09 2.71 -11.80
N ALA A 2 -2.24 3.60 -11.29
CA ALA A 2 -2.08 3.74 -9.86
C ALA A 2 -3.39 4.16 -9.19
N LYS A 3 -3.70 3.57 -8.03
CA LYS A 3 -4.89 3.88 -7.24
C LYS A 3 -4.56 3.90 -5.76
N ALA A 4 -5.33 4.68 -5.01
CA ALA A 4 -5.29 4.72 -3.56
C ALA A 4 -6.40 3.84 -2.98
N VAL A 5 -6.04 3.03 -2.01
CA VAL A 5 -6.94 2.24 -1.17
C VAL A 5 -6.95 2.90 0.21
N LEU A 6 -8.05 3.58 0.50
CA LEU A 6 -8.26 4.41 1.67
C LEU A 6 -8.94 3.60 2.77
N LEU A 7 -8.41 3.68 3.99
CA LEU A 7 -9.02 3.03 5.15
C LEU A 7 -9.66 4.07 6.06
N THR A 8 -10.96 3.93 6.32
CA THR A 8 -11.67 4.81 7.27
C THR A 8 -11.16 4.62 8.70
N LYS A 9 -10.66 3.42 9.01
CA LYS A 9 -9.96 3.07 10.26
C LYS A 9 -8.84 2.08 9.98
N ALA A 10 -7.68 2.26 10.61
CA ALA A 10 -6.55 1.33 10.56
C ALA A 10 -6.72 0.11 11.50
N GLY A 11 -7.96 -0.27 11.79
CA GLY A 11 -8.28 -1.15 12.92
C GLY A 11 -7.81 -0.56 14.26
N ASN A 12 -7.24 -1.40 15.13
CA ASN A 12 -6.66 -1.02 16.43
C ASN A 12 -5.14 -0.79 16.36
N LEU A 13 -4.52 -0.81 15.17
CA LEU A 13 -3.08 -0.77 15.03
C LEU A 13 -2.57 0.63 14.71
N HIS A 14 -1.51 1.03 15.40
CA HIS A 14 -0.73 2.20 15.03
C HIS A 14 -0.01 1.94 13.70
N PRO A 15 0.18 2.95 12.83
CA PRO A 15 0.90 2.78 11.55
C PRO A 15 2.24 2.05 11.64
N LEU A 16 3.05 2.36 12.65
CA LEU A 16 4.33 1.68 12.88
C LEU A 16 4.17 0.18 13.18
N SER A 17 3.07 -0.23 13.85
CA SER A 17 2.77 -1.64 14.10
C SER A 17 2.35 -2.38 12.82
N ILE A 18 1.74 -1.68 11.86
CA ILE A 18 1.43 -2.23 10.54
C ILE A 18 2.74 -2.47 9.79
N LEU A 19 3.64 -1.48 9.79
CA LEU A 19 4.95 -1.60 9.15
C LEU A 19 5.77 -2.74 9.74
N ASP A 20 5.83 -2.87 11.07
CA ASP A 20 6.56 -3.95 11.73
C ASP A 20 6.09 -5.33 11.26
N ARG A 21 4.77 -5.53 11.15
CA ARG A 21 4.19 -6.78 10.64
C ARG A 21 4.54 -7.03 9.16
N LEU A 22 4.59 -5.98 8.34
CA LEU A 22 4.97 -6.07 6.93
C LEU A 22 6.45 -6.48 6.76
N THR A 23 7.34 -6.12 7.68
CA THR A 23 8.79 -6.43 7.54
C THR A 23 9.12 -7.92 7.36
N LYS A 24 8.22 -8.81 7.79
CA LYS A 24 8.35 -10.26 7.61
C LYS A 24 8.52 -10.62 6.13
N ASP A 25 7.65 -10.08 5.28
CA ASP A 25 7.56 -10.44 3.87
C ASP A 25 8.01 -9.32 2.93
N PHE A 26 8.13 -8.09 3.42
CA PHE A 26 8.43 -6.91 2.62
C PHE A 26 9.79 -6.29 2.97
N ILE A 27 10.41 -5.66 1.98
CA ILE A 27 11.51 -4.70 2.14
C ILE A 27 10.88 -3.31 2.18
N GLN A 28 11.34 -2.46 3.11
CA GLN A 28 10.79 -1.12 3.33
C GLN A 28 11.78 -0.04 2.90
N GLU A 29 11.25 0.98 2.24
CA GLU A 29 11.96 2.20 1.88
C GLU A 29 11.10 3.41 2.25
N ASP A 30 11.69 4.38 2.94
CA ASP A 30 11.03 5.64 3.28
C ASP A 30 10.98 6.56 2.06
N PHE A 31 9.88 7.26 1.88
CA PHE A 31 9.72 8.28 0.86
C PHE A 31 9.06 9.52 1.47
N ILE A 32 9.72 10.67 1.31
CA ILE A 32 9.24 11.95 1.83
C ILE A 32 8.50 12.71 0.74
N PHE A 33 7.24 13.04 1.00
CA PHE A 33 6.46 13.92 0.15
C PHE A 33 6.90 15.37 0.32
N SER A 34 7.09 16.03 -0.82
CA SER A 34 7.19 17.48 -0.87
C SER A 34 5.83 18.11 -0.55
N HIS A 35 5.84 19.36 -0.09
CA HIS A 35 4.63 20.11 0.18
C HIS A 35 3.64 20.05 -1.00
N GLY A 36 2.37 19.73 -0.72
CA GLY A 36 1.32 19.58 -1.72
C GLY A 36 1.46 18.36 -2.63
N PHE A 37 2.24 17.34 -2.24
CA PHE A 37 2.43 16.09 -3.00
C PHE A 37 3.01 16.30 -4.41
N THR A 38 3.81 17.35 -4.60
CA THR A 38 4.33 17.74 -5.93
C THR A 38 5.32 16.75 -6.55
N ASN A 39 5.87 15.84 -5.76
CA ASN A 39 6.80 14.79 -6.18
C ASN A 39 6.13 13.40 -6.29
N PHE A 40 4.81 13.35 -6.46
CA PHE A 40 4.07 12.09 -6.52
C PHE A 40 4.48 11.19 -7.71
N ASP A 41 4.82 11.79 -8.84
CA ASP A 41 5.37 11.12 -10.01
C ASP A 41 6.69 10.39 -9.70
N ILE A 42 7.53 10.99 -8.85
CA ILE A 42 8.79 10.38 -8.40
C ILE A 42 8.51 9.12 -7.58
N LEU A 43 7.52 9.17 -6.68
CA LEU A 43 7.09 8.00 -5.91
C LEU A 43 6.62 6.88 -6.85
N LEU A 44 5.73 7.19 -7.79
CA LEU A 44 5.21 6.18 -8.72
C LEU A 44 6.31 5.57 -9.57
N ASN A 45 7.26 6.37 -10.05
CA ASN A 45 8.40 5.87 -10.81
C ASN A 45 9.29 4.97 -9.96
N ARG A 46 9.51 5.33 -8.68
CA ARG A 46 10.27 4.50 -7.73
C ARG A 46 9.58 3.17 -7.49
N MET A 47 8.26 3.17 -7.25
CA MET A 47 7.47 1.95 -7.08
C MET A 47 7.53 1.06 -8.32
N ASN A 48 7.39 1.63 -9.53
CA ASN A 48 7.51 0.88 -10.79
C ASN A 48 8.89 0.24 -10.95
N THR A 49 9.94 0.97 -10.60
CA THR A 49 11.32 0.47 -10.65
C THR A 49 11.53 -0.69 -9.67
N LEU A 50 11.02 -0.56 -8.44
CA LEU A 50 11.10 -1.60 -7.41
C LEU A 50 10.28 -2.85 -7.75
N SER A 51 9.20 -2.67 -8.51
CA SER A 51 8.39 -3.77 -9.02
C SER A 51 9.12 -4.60 -10.09
N ALA A 52 10.07 -4.01 -10.82
CA ALA A 52 10.76 -4.71 -11.90
C ALA A 52 11.78 -5.73 -11.36
N THR A 53 11.67 -6.99 -11.80
CA THR A 53 12.69 -8.03 -11.50
C THR A 53 13.55 -8.35 -12.71
N SER A 54 14.74 -8.88 -12.43
CA SER A 54 15.65 -9.41 -13.45
C SER A 54 15.08 -10.58 -14.28
N LYS A 55 14.01 -11.23 -13.77
CA LYS A 55 13.35 -12.38 -14.42
C LYS A 55 12.12 -11.99 -15.25
N GLY A 56 11.83 -10.69 -15.39
CA GLY A 56 10.70 -10.18 -16.18
C GLY A 56 9.33 -10.28 -15.50
N ASN A 57 9.23 -10.87 -14.31
CA ASN A 57 8.01 -10.84 -13.50
C ASN A 57 7.97 -9.57 -12.67
N MET A 58 6.80 -8.99 -12.48
CA MET A 58 6.61 -7.83 -11.61
C MET A 58 6.36 -8.29 -10.17
N LEU A 59 7.07 -7.69 -9.21
CA LEU A 59 6.81 -7.87 -7.79
C LEU A 59 5.71 -6.92 -7.33
N PRO A 60 4.82 -7.37 -6.42
CA PRO A 60 3.93 -6.45 -5.72
C PRO A 60 4.71 -5.38 -4.96
N VAL A 61 4.33 -4.13 -5.20
CA VAL A 61 4.83 -2.96 -4.48
C VAL A 61 3.64 -2.10 -4.09
N LEU A 62 3.58 -1.73 -2.82
CA LEU A 62 2.57 -0.82 -2.28
C LEU A 62 3.24 0.22 -1.40
N THR A 63 2.66 1.42 -1.31
CA THR A 63 3.15 2.47 -0.41
C THR A 63 2.11 2.75 0.65
N MET A 64 2.48 2.65 1.92
CA MET A 64 1.62 3.05 3.04
C MET A 64 1.84 4.52 3.35
N TYR A 65 0.76 5.29 3.40
CA TYR A 65 0.76 6.70 3.80
C TYR A 65 -0.16 6.90 5.00
N PRO A 66 0.38 7.10 6.21
CA PRO A 66 -0.41 7.34 7.41
C PRO A 66 -0.71 8.82 7.69
N GLY A 67 -0.32 9.73 6.79
CA GLY A 67 -0.37 11.17 7.01
C GLY A 67 1.00 11.77 7.38
N GLY A 68 1.12 13.09 7.30
CA GLY A 68 2.34 13.85 7.46
C GLY A 68 3.17 13.94 6.18
N ASP A 69 4.49 13.98 6.31
CA ASP A 69 5.42 14.08 5.18
C ASP A 69 6.02 12.72 4.77
N CYS A 70 5.90 11.69 5.60
CA CYS A 70 6.54 10.40 5.37
C CYS A 70 5.56 9.34 4.85
N SER A 71 6.04 8.54 3.89
CA SER A 71 5.37 7.38 3.34
C SER A 71 6.34 6.22 3.23
N PHE A 72 5.81 5.00 3.21
CA PHE A 72 6.63 3.78 3.33
C PHE A 72 6.35 2.87 2.15
N ILE A 73 7.30 2.78 1.23
CA ILE A 73 7.26 1.85 0.11
C ILE A 73 7.57 0.46 0.64
N ASN A 74 6.69 -0.50 0.36
CA ASN A 74 6.78 -1.89 0.77
C ASN A 74 6.86 -2.75 -0.49
N THR A 75 8.03 -3.31 -0.74
CA THR A 75 8.30 -4.21 -1.86
C THR A 75 8.31 -5.66 -1.38
N LEU A 76 7.49 -6.51 -1.98
CA LEU A 76 7.43 -7.93 -1.61
C LEU A 76 8.77 -8.61 -1.91
N LYS A 77 9.33 -9.36 -0.95
CA LYS A 77 10.59 -10.09 -1.14
C LYS A 77 10.42 -11.16 -2.22
N GLU A 78 11.39 -11.31 -3.12
CA GLU A 78 11.40 -12.33 -4.18
C GLU A 78 11.26 -13.79 -3.67
N LYS A 79 11.58 -14.03 -2.40
CA LYS A 79 11.50 -15.35 -1.75
C LYS A 79 10.30 -15.48 -0.81
N SER A 80 9.40 -14.49 -0.76
CA SER A 80 8.20 -14.60 0.06
C SER A 80 7.27 -15.66 -0.51
N ASN A 81 6.69 -16.48 0.37
CA ASN A 81 5.70 -17.48 -0.02
C ASN A 81 4.42 -16.83 -0.56
N LEU A 82 4.15 -15.57 -0.20
CA LEU A 82 2.97 -14.81 -0.66
C LEU A 82 2.96 -14.63 -2.19
N LEU A 83 4.13 -14.68 -2.85
CA LEU A 83 4.20 -14.62 -4.32
C LEU A 83 3.53 -15.83 -5.00
N THR A 84 3.48 -16.98 -4.32
CA THR A 84 2.81 -18.16 -4.87
C THR A 84 1.30 -18.11 -4.74
N GLU A 85 0.79 -17.37 -3.75
CA GLU A 85 -0.64 -17.23 -3.48
C GLU A 85 -1.34 -16.33 -4.50
N ILE A 86 -0.62 -15.40 -5.13
CA ILE A 86 -1.19 -14.34 -6.01
C ILE A 86 -0.73 -14.42 -7.48
N LYS A 87 -0.06 -15.51 -7.86
CA LYS A 87 0.72 -15.59 -9.11
C LYS A 87 -0.11 -15.50 -10.40
N ASP A 88 -1.40 -15.78 -10.33
CA ASP A 88 -2.30 -15.85 -11.49
C ASP A 88 -3.34 -14.70 -11.53
N ASP A 89 -3.14 -13.63 -10.77
CA ASP A 89 -4.05 -12.48 -10.75
C ASP A 89 -3.64 -11.37 -11.74
N GLU A 90 -4.62 -10.74 -12.37
CA GLU A 90 -4.43 -9.56 -13.24
C GLU A 90 -3.97 -8.32 -12.44
N GLN A 91 -4.29 -8.25 -11.13
CA GLN A 91 -3.89 -7.16 -10.23
C GLN A 91 -3.24 -7.71 -8.94
N PRO A 92 -2.02 -8.29 -9.03
CA PRO A 92 -1.42 -9.04 -7.93
C PRO A 92 -1.22 -8.21 -6.65
N THR A 93 -0.89 -6.92 -6.78
CA THR A 93 -0.75 -6.02 -5.62
C THR A 93 -2.08 -5.77 -4.92
N LEU A 94 -3.17 -5.62 -5.68
CA LEU A 94 -4.50 -5.39 -5.09
C LEU A 94 -4.99 -6.65 -4.36
N SER A 95 -4.78 -7.82 -4.95
CA SER A 95 -5.20 -9.09 -4.35
C SER A 95 -4.37 -9.41 -3.11
N LEU A 96 -3.05 -9.19 -3.16
CA LEU A 96 -2.20 -9.25 -1.97
C LEU A 96 -2.70 -8.34 -0.85
N LEU A 97 -3.08 -7.10 -1.18
CA LEU A 97 -3.63 -6.17 -0.20
C LEU A 97 -4.93 -6.72 0.40
N LYS A 98 -5.91 -7.08 -0.41
CA LYS A 98 -7.26 -7.47 0.03
C LYS A 98 -7.34 -8.83 0.72
N GLU A 99 -6.55 -9.79 0.26
CA GLU A 99 -6.65 -11.18 0.68
C GLU A 99 -5.65 -11.52 1.80
N VAL A 100 -4.52 -10.81 1.85
CA VAL A 100 -3.45 -11.10 2.83
C VAL A 100 -3.29 -9.98 3.83
N ILE A 101 -3.07 -8.74 3.37
CA ILE A 101 -2.70 -7.63 4.26
C ILE A 101 -3.90 -7.16 5.09
N LEU A 102 -5.03 -6.84 4.46
CA LEU A 102 -6.22 -6.35 5.18
C LEU A 102 -6.72 -7.38 6.21
N PRO A 103 -6.87 -8.68 5.89
CA PRO A 103 -7.30 -9.66 6.89
C PRO A 103 -6.20 -10.03 7.87
N GLY A 104 -4.99 -10.32 7.39
CA GLY A 104 -3.91 -10.89 8.21
C GLY A 104 -3.20 -9.87 9.09
N ILE A 105 -3.03 -8.64 8.61
CA ILE A 105 -2.33 -7.59 9.35
C ILE A 105 -3.32 -6.71 10.10
N LEU A 106 -4.38 -6.26 9.44
CA LEU A 106 -5.35 -5.31 10.01
C LEU A 106 -6.58 -5.98 10.65
N GLY A 107 -6.77 -7.28 10.45
CA GLY A 107 -7.91 -8.01 11.00
C GLY A 107 -9.25 -7.67 10.32
N LEU A 108 -9.23 -7.06 9.14
CA LEU A 108 -10.43 -6.68 8.39
C LEU A 108 -10.90 -7.86 7.55
N ASN A 109 -11.98 -8.52 8.01
CA ASN A 109 -12.63 -9.57 7.22
C ASN A 109 -13.33 -8.98 5.98
N GLN A 110 -13.84 -9.81 5.08
CA GLN A 110 -14.48 -9.33 3.84
C GLN A 110 -15.66 -8.38 4.07
N ALA A 111 -16.46 -8.61 5.12
CA ALA A 111 -17.58 -7.73 5.45
C ALA A 111 -17.07 -6.37 5.97
N ASP A 112 -16.08 -6.37 6.86
CA ASP A 112 -15.48 -5.14 7.38
C ASP A 112 -14.81 -4.34 6.26
N GLN A 113 -14.17 -5.01 5.30
CA GLN A 113 -13.55 -4.35 4.16
C GLN A 113 -14.56 -3.58 3.31
N ALA A 114 -15.78 -4.10 3.13
CA ALA A 114 -16.81 -3.42 2.35
C ALA A 114 -17.24 -2.09 2.98
N GLU A 115 -17.14 -1.96 4.30
CA GLU A 115 -17.49 -0.74 5.03
C GLU A 115 -16.28 0.17 5.29
N ALA A 116 -15.08 -0.41 5.44
CA ALA A 116 -13.89 0.30 5.88
C ALA A 116 -12.99 0.78 4.73
N VAL A 117 -13.13 0.21 3.54
CA VAL A 117 -12.23 0.46 2.40
C VAL A 117 -12.93 1.33 1.35
N SER A 118 -12.26 2.39 0.93
CA SER A 118 -12.64 3.21 -0.23
C SER A 118 -11.51 3.20 -1.26
N TYR A 119 -11.85 3.41 -2.53
CA TYR A 119 -10.89 3.43 -3.64
C TYR A 119 -10.93 4.78 -4.34
N SER A 120 -9.77 5.32 -4.71
CA SER A 120 -9.64 6.56 -5.48
C SER A 120 -8.57 6.45 -6.55
N GLU A 121 -8.85 6.95 -7.75
CA GLU A 121 -7.85 7.17 -8.81
C GLU A 121 -7.23 8.58 -8.73
N ASP A 122 -7.88 9.51 -8.02
CA ASP A 122 -7.31 10.81 -7.70
C ASP A 122 -6.43 10.67 -6.45
N LEU A 123 -5.14 10.49 -6.69
CA LEU A 123 -4.15 10.21 -5.65
C LEU A 123 -3.87 11.44 -4.77
N PRO A 124 -3.64 12.65 -5.33
CA PRO A 124 -3.50 13.86 -4.51
C PRO A 124 -4.70 14.11 -3.60
N ALA A 125 -5.94 13.99 -4.11
CA ALA A 125 -7.12 14.17 -3.29
C ALA A 125 -7.26 13.09 -2.21
N ALA A 126 -6.85 11.85 -2.50
CA ALA A 126 -6.85 10.75 -1.55
C ALA A 126 -5.87 10.99 -0.39
N LEU A 127 -4.64 11.44 -0.68
CA LEU A 127 -3.66 11.77 0.36
C LEU A 127 -4.09 12.96 1.20
N GLN A 128 -4.65 14.01 0.55
CA GLN A 128 -5.21 15.14 1.28
C GLN A 128 -6.34 14.71 2.21
N ALA A 129 -7.17 13.74 1.83
CA ALA A 129 -8.21 13.24 2.71
C ALA A 129 -7.67 12.50 3.96
N VAL A 130 -6.46 11.93 3.89
CA VAL A 130 -5.75 11.40 5.07
C VAL A 130 -5.24 12.55 5.95
N GLU A 131 -4.64 13.59 5.37
CA GLU A 131 -4.22 14.80 6.10
C GLU A 131 -5.37 15.48 6.84
N ASP A 132 -6.54 15.53 6.20
CA ASP A 132 -7.75 16.11 6.78
C ASP A 132 -8.38 15.23 7.88
N GLY A 133 -7.82 14.05 8.15
CA GLY A 133 -8.32 13.09 9.13
C GLY A 133 -9.60 12.37 8.72
N ARG A 134 -9.98 12.41 7.43
CA ARG A 134 -11.16 11.69 6.90
C ARG A 134 -10.91 10.19 6.77
N TYR A 135 -9.65 9.80 6.58
CA TYR A 135 -9.19 8.42 6.53
C TYR A 135 -7.99 8.26 7.47
N ALA A 136 -7.85 7.08 8.06
CA ALA A 136 -6.76 6.79 8.99
C ALA A 136 -5.43 6.56 8.27
N LEU A 137 -5.46 5.99 7.06
CA LEU A 137 -4.29 5.81 6.19
C LEU A 137 -4.73 5.54 4.75
N ALA A 138 -3.77 5.63 3.83
CA ALA A 138 -3.90 5.20 2.44
C ALA A 138 -2.83 4.15 2.09
N PHE A 139 -3.20 3.19 1.24
CA PHE A 139 -2.25 2.38 0.48
C PHE A 139 -2.27 2.79 -0.98
N ILE A 140 -1.13 3.18 -1.53
CA ILE A 140 -0.98 3.45 -2.97
C ILE A 140 -0.50 2.14 -3.62
N ILE A 141 -1.14 1.74 -4.71
CA ILE A 141 -0.79 0.55 -5.50
C ILE A 141 -0.73 0.91 -7.00
N LEU A 142 0.00 0.12 -7.80
CA LEU A 142 0.20 0.32 -9.25
C LEU A 142 -0.75 -0.53 -10.12
#